data_AF-A0A8J5RAC8-F1
#
_entry.id   AF-A0A8J5RAC8-F1
#
_cell.length_a   1.000
_cell.length_b   1.000
_cell.length_c   1.000
_cell.angle_alpha   90.00
_cell.angle_beta   90.00
_cell.angle_gamma   90.00
#
_symmetry.space_group_name_H-M   'P 1'
#
loop_
_entity.id
_entity.type
_entity.pdbx_description
1 polymer ?
#
loop_
_entity_poly.entity_id
_entity_poly.type
_entity_poly.pdbx_seq_one_letter_code
_entity_poly.pdbx_strand_id
1 'polypeptide(L)'
;MMQSLHMIFYKQLTSWLLYGRLEDTYKEFFIQKKETAQESLLFADNKNCSDEIKNHNDMWNYDIDANMLPSYITFTLAAKILSIGQTIIIFGNDPRGGKDFFVTDKPASTVWGEKEHEYFKKLRSLQMKPVFNVIEFENTIDELKKCVTKLLWHIVVEDAQLLQQLKYIKDFYLIGRGDLFLDFIKLTSHILSKPPTNHTSRDLNVAFRMAVRKIMLNDEGAIDDFNFSVPVPDLSTEDSSLNDYNTIFRFLLRVKKTQINLWNLWTEHTCSKNIDIGVLQLRNNLIFILDNLQYYLQVDVLESQHAVMENRMKSTENFEDVQTAHSVFLANVLSQTFLASSNEKHKNPVNNLIRLLLRLCDDFILQASIWEVNKLLSTEKEELKALTDTLSTIMDLLIKTLNKVRAQPSGVHLAQLLLRLDFNRWFSMQM
;
A
#
# COMPACT_ATOMS: atom_id res chain seq x y z
N MET A 1 25.31 -42.47 -15.12
CA MET A 1 25.12 -41.97 -13.74
C MET A 1 24.43 -40.61 -13.73
N MET A 2 24.96 -39.56 -14.38
CA MET A 2 24.27 -38.25 -14.49
C MET A 2 22.86 -38.33 -15.10
N GLN A 3 22.67 -39.12 -16.16
CA GLN A 3 21.35 -39.25 -16.81
C GLN A 3 20.27 -39.82 -15.88
N SER A 4 20.64 -40.75 -14.97
CA SER A 4 19.73 -41.33 -13.99
C SER A 4 19.33 -40.32 -12.90
N LEU A 5 20.27 -39.46 -12.49
CA LEU A 5 20.01 -38.37 -11.54
C LEU A 5 19.11 -37.29 -12.16
N HIS A 6 19.35 -36.92 -13.42
CA HIS A 6 18.47 -36.01 -14.15
C HIS A 6 17.06 -36.56 -14.31
N MET A 7 16.91 -37.89 -14.41
CA MET A 7 15.60 -38.53 -14.48
C MET A 7 14.76 -38.27 -13.22
N ILE A 8 15.39 -38.33 -12.04
CA ILE A 8 14.74 -38.03 -10.74
C ILE A 8 14.44 -36.54 -10.63
N PHE A 9 15.41 -35.69 -10.99
CA PHE A 9 15.25 -34.23 -11.04
C PHE A 9 14.05 -33.81 -11.89
N TYR A 10 13.93 -34.30 -13.14
CA TYR A 10 12.81 -33.97 -14.01
C TYR A 10 11.48 -34.51 -13.49
N LYS A 11 11.47 -35.63 -12.75
CA LYS A 11 10.25 -36.16 -12.12
C LYS A 11 9.74 -35.22 -11.03
N GLN A 12 10.62 -34.81 -10.11
CA GLN A 12 10.28 -33.85 -9.04
C GLN A 12 9.89 -32.49 -9.63
N LEU A 13 10.64 -32.01 -10.63
CA LEU A 13 10.37 -30.77 -11.32
C LEU A 13 9.02 -30.79 -12.04
N THR A 14 8.69 -31.87 -12.75
CA THR A 14 7.38 -31.99 -13.44
C THR A 14 6.24 -32.02 -12.42
N SER A 15 6.43 -32.69 -11.29
CA SER A 15 5.44 -32.69 -10.20
C SER A 15 5.18 -31.29 -9.65
N TRP A 16 6.27 -30.53 -9.41
CA TRP A 16 6.18 -29.15 -8.94
C TRP A 16 5.57 -28.20 -9.98
N LEU A 17 6.06 -28.24 -11.22
CA LEU A 17 5.68 -27.34 -12.29
C LEU A 17 4.29 -27.60 -12.88
N LEU A 18 3.72 -28.80 -12.73
CA LEU A 18 2.38 -29.07 -13.28
C LEU A 18 1.32 -29.17 -12.17
N TYR A 19 1.69 -29.69 -10.99
CA TYR A 19 0.72 -30.01 -9.95
C TYR A 19 0.93 -29.23 -8.64
N GLY A 20 2.02 -28.45 -8.51
CA GLY A 20 2.33 -27.73 -7.27
C GLY A 20 2.60 -28.67 -6.09
N ARG A 21 2.94 -29.94 -6.35
CA ARG A 21 3.18 -30.96 -5.33
C ARG A 21 4.64 -31.36 -5.31
N LEU A 22 5.22 -31.36 -4.12
CA LEU A 22 6.58 -31.84 -3.89
C LEU A 22 6.56 -33.11 -3.05
N GLU A 23 6.79 -34.25 -3.69
CA GLU A 23 7.04 -35.52 -3.01
C GLU A 23 8.55 -35.68 -2.79
N ASP A 24 9.08 -35.02 -1.74
CA ASP A 24 10.50 -35.04 -1.40
C ASP A 24 10.72 -35.43 0.07
N THR A 25 10.72 -36.74 0.33
CA THR A 25 10.92 -37.31 1.67
C THR A 25 12.32 -37.07 2.23
N TYR A 26 13.32 -36.89 1.36
CA TYR A 26 14.73 -36.81 1.73
C TYR A 26 15.31 -35.38 1.65
N LYS A 27 14.49 -34.38 1.31
CA LYS A 27 14.89 -32.96 1.14
C LYS A 27 16.04 -32.80 0.13
N GLU A 28 15.99 -33.58 -0.95
CA GLU A 28 17.02 -33.60 -2.01
C GLU A 28 16.79 -32.52 -3.08
N PHE A 29 15.58 -31.97 -3.15
CA PHE A 29 15.23 -30.93 -4.09
C PHE A 29 15.59 -29.54 -3.55
N PHE A 30 15.97 -28.63 -4.45
CA PHE A 30 16.38 -27.27 -4.08
C PHE A 30 15.20 -26.37 -3.64
N ILE A 31 13.96 -26.81 -3.83
CA ILE A 31 12.77 -26.16 -3.25
C ILE A 31 12.35 -26.97 -2.04
N GLN A 32 12.31 -26.34 -0.86
CA GLN A 32 11.99 -27.02 0.39
C GLN A 32 10.91 -26.28 1.18
N LYS A 33 10.15 -27.03 1.99
CA LYS A 33 9.18 -26.45 2.91
C LYS A 33 9.89 -25.88 4.16
N LYS A 34 9.70 -24.59 4.48
CA LYS A 34 10.08 -23.98 5.76
C LYS A 34 9.37 -24.71 6.89
N GLU A 35 10.12 -25.27 7.82
CA GLU A 35 9.57 -25.73 9.10
C GLU A 35 9.32 -24.49 9.96
N THR A 36 8.07 -24.01 10.00
CA THR A 36 7.65 -22.98 10.93
C THR A 36 7.64 -23.56 12.34
N ALA A 37 8.66 -23.23 13.14
CA ALA A 37 8.79 -23.62 14.55
C ALA A 37 7.61 -23.18 15.45
N GLN A 38 6.66 -22.40 14.94
CA GLN A 38 5.48 -21.93 15.66
C GLN A 38 4.27 -22.88 15.58
N GLU A 39 4.26 -23.86 14.66
CA GLU A 39 3.16 -24.84 14.64
C GLU A 39 3.20 -25.77 15.86
N SER A 40 4.37 -26.07 16.44
CA SER A 40 4.48 -27.04 17.54
C SER A 40 4.00 -26.54 18.91
N LEU A 41 3.84 -25.22 19.12
CA LEU A 41 3.49 -24.66 20.43
C LEU A 41 2.02 -24.20 20.57
N LEU A 42 1.26 -24.15 19.48
CA LEU A 42 -0.15 -23.69 19.49
C LEU A 42 -1.17 -24.84 19.49
N PHE A 43 -0.75 -26.10 19.34
CA PHE A 43 -1.66 -27.27 19.35
C PHE A 43 -2.06 -27.78 20.74
N ALA A 44 -1.68 -27.12 21.83
CA ALA A 44 -2.10 -27.57 23.16
C ALA A 44 -3.53 -27.13 23.53
N ASP A 45 -3.99 -25.93 23.12
CA ASP A 45 -5.28 -25.40 23.59
C ASP A 45 -5.98 -24.56 22.53
N ASN A 46 -6.72 -25.20 21.61
CA ASN A 46 -8.06 -24.76 21.14
C ASN A 46 -8.47 -25.55 19.90
N LYS A 47 -9.37 -26.53 20.10
CA LYS A 47 -9.91 -27.41 19.05
C LYS A 47 -10.97 -26.77 18.13
N ASN A 48 -11.15 -25.45 18.16
CA ASN A 48 -12.24 -24.76 17.45
C ASN A 48 -11.77 -23.51 16.68
N CYS A 49 -10.69 -23.61 15.90
CA CYS A 49 -10.39 -22.62 14.85
C CYS A 49 -10.48 -23.32 13.48
N SER A 50 -11.33 -22.76 12.63
CA SER A 50 -11.78 -23.25 11.33
C SER A 50 -10.64 -23.70 10.41
N ASP A 51 -10.89 -24.77 9.65
CA ASP A 51 -9.97 -25.36 8.65
C ASP A 51 -9.54 -24.37 7.53
N GLU A 52 -10.12 -23.17 7.47
CA GLU A 52 -9.80 -22.12 6.49
C GLU A 52 -8.42 -21.46 6.73
N ILE A 53 -7.96 -21.37 7.99
CA ILE A 53 -6.67 -20.74 8.33
C ILE A 53 -5.48 -21.64 7.95
N LYS A 54 -5.68 -22.97 7.91
CA LYS A 54 -4.62 -23.93 7.57
C LYS A 54 -4.23 -23.91 6.09
N ASN A 55 -5.16 -23.57 5.20
CA ASN A 55 -4.93 -23.61 3.75
C ASN A 55 -4.21 -22.37 3.19
N HIS A 56 -4.33 -21.21 3.85
CA HIS A 56 -3.70 -19.97 3.39
C HIS A 56 -2.17 -19.93 3.56
N ASN A 57 -1.64 -20.71 4.51
CA ASN A 57 -0.21 -20.67 4.85
C ASN A 57 0.68 -21.52 3.93
N ASP A 58 0.12 -22.43 3.15
CA ASP A 58 0.93 -23.39 2.37
C ASP A 58 1.66 -22.77 1.17
N MET A 59 1.24 -21.57 0.73
CA MET A 59 1.87 -20.83 -0.37
C MET A 59 3.27 -20.29 0.00
N TRP A 60 3.43 -19.71 1.19
CA TRP A 60 4.68 -19.06 1.65
C TRP A 60 5.63 -20.02 2.35
N ASN A 61 5.20 -21.28 2.50
CA ASN A 61 5.98 -22.30 3.15
C ASN A 61 7.13 -22.82 2.27
N TYR A 62 7.31 -22.42 1.02
CA TYR A 62 8.39 -22.93 0.16
C TYR A 62 9.49 -21.89 -0.09
N ASP A 63 10.75 -22.30 0.03
CA ASP A 63 11.94 -21.48 -0.25
C ASP A 63 13.01 -22.26 -1.02
N ILE A 64 13.99 -21.52 -1.56
CA ILE A 64 15.14 -22.09 -2.27
C ILE A 64 16.27 -22.39 -1.26
N ASP A 65 16.66 -23.65 -1.15
CA ASP A 65 17.88 -24.03 -0.46
C ASP A 65 19.09 -23.87 -1.39
N ALA A 66 19.90 -22.84 -1.14
CA ALA A 66 21.10 -22.54 -1.92
C ALA A 66 22.14 -23.67 -1.90
N ASN A 67 22.13 -24.54 -0.88
CA ASN A 67 23.07 -25.66 -0.77
C ASN A 67 22.72 -26.83 -1.71
N MET A 68 21.43 -26.98 -2.02
CA MET A 68 20.92 -28.05 -2.90
C MET A 68 20.78 -27.60 -4.36
N LEU A 69 21.07 -26.33 -4.66
CA LEU A 69 20.99 -25.78 -6.00
C LEU A 69 22.14 -26.28 -6.89
N PRO A 70 21.87 -26.98 -8.02
CA PRO A 70 22.92 -27.40 -8.93
C PRO A 70 23.64 -26.20 -9.57
N SER A 71 24.97 -26.26 -9.70
CA SER A 71 25.80 -25.13 -10.18
C SER A 71 25.49 -24.66 -11.61
N TYR A 72 24.87 -25.50 -12.43
CA TYR A 72 24.44 -25.17 -13.79
C TYR A 72 23.05 -24.50 -13.85
N ILE A 73 22.33 -24.41 -12.72
CA ILE A 73 21.06 -23.69 -12.60
C ILE A 73 21.35 -22.40 -11.83
N THR A 74 21.06 -21.27 -12.48
CA THR A 74 21.20 -19.96 -11.84
C THR A 74 20.10 -19.75 -10.80
N PHE A 75 20.39 -18.96 -9.76
CA PHE A 75 19.39 -18.61 -8.75
C PHE A 75 18.15 -17.95 -9.37
N THR A 76 18.33 -17.16 -10.43
CA THR A 76 17.22 -16.54 -11.19
C THR A 76 16.30 -17.58 -11.82
N LEU A 77 16.86 -18.67 -12.38
CA LEU A 77 16.07 -19.75 -12.96
C LEU A 77 15.35 -20.57 -11.88
N ALA A 78 16.00 -20.80 -10.74
CA ALA A 78 15.38 -21.45 -9.58
C ALA A 78 14.20 -20.63 -9.02
N ALA A 79 14.34 -19.31 -8.94
CA ALA A 79 13.27 -18.39 -8.54
C ALA A 79 12.07 -18.45 -9.50
N LYS A 80 12.32 -18.54 -10.82
CA LYS A 80 11.24 -18.78 -11.82
C LYS A 80 10.51 -20.09 -11.53
N ILE A 81 11.23 -21.18 -11.31
CA ILE A 81 10.64 -22.51 -11.01
C ILE A 81 9.81 -22.47 -9.72
N LEU A 82 10.34 -21.84 -8.65
CA LEU A 82 9.60 -21.65 -7.40
C LEU A 82 8.29 -20.91 -7.63
N SER A 83 8.35 -19.78 -8.32
CA SER A 83 7.18 -18.93 -8.56
C SER A 83 6.08 -19.64 -9.38
N ILE A 84 6.47 -20.51 -10.33
CA ILE A 84 5.50 -21.30 -11.11
C ILE A 84 4.73 -22.24 -10.17
N GLY A 85 5.42 -23.03 -9.34
CA GLY A 85 4.74 -23.97 -8.45
C GLY A 85 3.92 -23.26 -7.36
N GLN A 86 4.42 -22.15 -6.81
CA GLN A 86 3.63 -21.29 -5.89
C GLN A 86 2.33 -20.82 -6.55
N THR A 87 2.38 -20.40 -7.83
CA THR A 87 1.18 -19.96 -8.55
C THR A 87 0.19 -21.11 -8.77
N ILE A 88 0.68 -22.33 -9.01
CA ILE A 88 -0.19 -23.51 -9.16
C ILE A 88 -0.87 -23.88 -7.85
N ILE A 89 -0.16 -23.74 -6.73
CA ILE A 89 -0.75 -23.93 -5.39
C ILE A 89 -1.87 -22.91 -5.15
N ILE A 90 -1.68 -21.65 -5.57
CA ILE A 90 -2.75 -20.61 -5.47
C ILE A 90 -4.01 -21.08 -6.21
N PHE A 91 -3.89 -21.62 -7.42
CA PHE A 91 -5.04 -22.11 -8.17
C PHE A 91 -5.69 -23.34 -7.52
N GLY A 92 -4.90 -24.24 -6.91
CA GLY A 92 -5.41 -25.40 -6.19
C GLY A 92 -6.22 -25.04 -4.94
N ASN A 93 -5.94 -23.88 -4.34
CA ASN A 93 -6.56 -23.40 -3.11
C ASN A 93 -7.67 -22.35 -3.36
N ASP A 94 -8.05 -22.05 -4.61
CA ASP A 94 -9.10 -21.05 -4.90
C ASP A 94 -10.47 -21.57 -4.39
N PRO A 95 -11.09 -20.90 -3.39
CA PRO A 95 -12.40 -21.31 -2.87
C PRO A 95 -13.53 -21.21 -3.89
N ARG A 96 -13.33 -20.48 -5.01
CA ARG A 96 -14.30 -20.35 -6.12
C ARG A 96 -14.27 -21.54 -7.08
N GLY A 97 -13.19 -22.33 -7.07
CA GLY A 97 -13.05 -23.54 -7.90
C GLY A 97 -14.06 -24.64 -7.57
N GLY A 98 -14.77 -24.53 -6.44
CA GLY A 98 -15.80 -25.48 -6.03
C GLY A 98 -17.18 -25.29 -6.66
N LYS A 99 -17.51 -24.12 -7.25
CA LYS A 99 -18.91 -23.87 -7.66
C LYS A 99 -19.15 -23.28 -9.05
N ASP A 100 -18.27 -22.48 -9.65
CA ASP A 100 -18.67 -21.73 -10.87
C ASP A 100 -17.72 -21.82 -12.08
N PHE A 101 -16.70 -22.69 -12.05
CA PHE A 101 -15.84 -22.93 -13.22
C PHE A 101 -16.27 -24.13 -14.09
N PHE A 102 -17.37 -24.82 -13.72
CA PHE A 102 -17.79 -26.08 -14.34
C PHE A 102 -19.26 -26.03 -14.78
N VAL A 103 -19.53 -25.55 -15.99
CA VAL A 103 -20.81 -25.82 -16.70
C VAL A 103 -20.61 -26.76 -17.89
N THR A 104 -19.49 -27.50 -17.96
CA THR A 104 -19.39 -28.61 -18.93
C THR A 104 -18.82 -29.86 -18.29
N ASP A 105 -19.55 -30.97 -18.45
CA ASP A 105 -19.29 -32.32 -17.96
C ASP A 105 -17.94 -32.89 -18.41
N LYS A 106 -16.83 -32.43 -17.82
CA LYS A 106 -15.51 -33.08 -17.93
C LYS A 106 -14.81 -33.07 -16.57
N PRO A 107 -14.12 -34.17 -16.21
CA PRO A 107 -13.45 -34.27 -14.91
C PRO A 107 -12.40 -33.17 -14.79
N ALA A 108 -12.41 -32.46 -13.66
CA ALA A 108 -11.44 -31.47 -13.20
C ALA A 108 -10.33 -31.16 -14.22
N SER A 109 -10.58 -30.21 -15.13
CA SER A 109 -9.51 -29.71 -15.98
C SER A 109 -8.44 -29.13 -15.09
N THR A 110 -7.24 -29.70 -15.14
CA THR A 110 -6.05 -29.14 -14.51
C THR A 110 -5.90 -27.66 -14.87
N VAL A 111 -5.19 -26.89 -14.04
CA VAL A 111 -4.82 -25.47 -14.27
C VAL A 111 -4.38 -25.20 -15.73
N TRP A 112 -3.83 -26.22 -16.38
CA TRP A 112 -3.25 -26.20 -17.70
C TRP A 112 -4.20 -26.60 -18.83
N GLY A 113 -5.36 -27.20 -18.53
CA GLY A 113 -6.31 -27.71 -19.51
C GLY A 113 -5.64 -28.62 -20.56
N GLU A 114 -5.88 -28.32 -21.84
CA GLU A 114 -5.30 -29.08 -22.97
C GLU A 114 -3.77 -28.92 -23.08
N LYS A 115 -3.18 -27.86 -22.50
CA LYS A 115 -1.73 -27.58 -22.57
C LYS A 115 -0.92 -28.42 -21.59
N GLU A 116 -1.54 -29.06 -20.61
CA GLU A 116 -0.85 -29.95 -19.66
C GLU A 116 -0.05 -31.03 -20.39
N HIS A 117 -0.71 -31.68 -21.35
CA HIS A 117 -0.14 -32.77 -22.14
C HIS A 117 0.99 -32.27 -23.06
N GLU A 118 0.92 -31.03 -23.54
CA GLU A 118 1.97 -30.40 -24.34
C GLU A 118 3.22 -30.17 -23.49
N TYR A 119 3.08 -29.51 -22.34
CA TYR A 119 4.21 -29.23 -21.45
C TYR A 119 4.80 -30.51 -20.84
N PHE A 120 3.97 -31.49 -20.50
CA PHE A 120 4.45 -32.80 -20.07
C PHE A 120 5.31 -33.47 -21.15
N LYS A 121 4.89 -33.41 -22.43
CA LYS A 121 5.69 -33.93 -23.56
C LYS A 121 6.99 -33.16 -23.75
N LYS A 122 6.98 -31.82 -23.61
CA LYS A 122 8.19 -30.98 -23.69
C LYS A 122 9.19 -31.29 -22.56
N LEU A 123 8.71 -31.40 -21.31
CA LEU A 123 9.57 -31.77 -20.18
C LEU A 123 10.13 -33.19 -20.34
N ARG A 124 9.32 -34.13 -20.84
CA ARG A 124 9.76 -35.49 -21.13
C ARG A 124 10.76 -35.55 -22.29
N SER A 125 10.59 -34.74 -23.34
CA SER A 125 11.55 -34.70 -24.45
C SER A 125 12.91 -34.19 -23.99
N LEU A 126 12.95 -33.20 -23.09
CA LEU A 126 14.17 -32.73 -22.44
C LEU A 126 14.82 -33.80 -21.57
N GLN A 127 14.02 -34.53 -20.79
CA GLN A 127 14.48 -35.64 -19.94
C GLN A 127 15.17 -36.76 -20.75
N MET A 128 14.71 -37.02 -21.98
CA MET A 128 15.23 -38.11 -22.83
C MET A 128 16.56 -37.75 -23.54
N LYS A 129 17.01 -36.49 -23.48
CA LYS A 129 18.29 -36.09 -24.11
C LYS A 129 19.49 -36.55 -23.28
N PRO A 130 20.59 -36.97 -23.93
CA PRO A 130 21.77 -37.47 -23.22
C PRO A 130 22.59 -36.37 -22.53
N VAL A 131 22.45 -35.12 -22.96
CA VAL A 131 23.15 -33.94 -22.42
C VAL A 131 22.11 -32.89 -22.00
N PHE A 132 22.29 -32.29 -20.82
CA PHE A 132 21.43 -31.23 -20.32
C PHE A 132 21.71 -29.93 -21.07
N ASN A 133 20.70 -29.45 -21.81
CA ASN A 133 20.77 -28.17 -22.50
C ASN A 133 20.09 -27.09 -21.65
N VAL A 134 20.90 -26.30 -20.95
CA VAL A 134 20.41 -25.22 -20.06
C VAL A 134 19.54 -24.22 -20.81
N ILE A 135 19.88 -23.88 -22.06
CA ILE A 135 19.17 -22.86 -22.84
C ILE A 135 17.77 -23.35 -23.22
N GLU A 136 17.66 -24.59 -23.71
CA GLU A 136 16.37 -25.18 -24.08
C GLU A 136 15.48 -25.44 -22.86
N PHE A 137 16.11 -25.81 -21.74
CA PHE A 137 15.45 -25.92 -20.46
C PHE A 137 14.90 -24.57 -19.99
N GLU A 138 15.73 -23.53 -19.96
CA GLU A 138 15.32 -22.17 -19.56
C GLU A 138 14.20 -21.63 -20.46
N ASN A 139 14.29 -21.81 -21.79
CA ASN A 139 13.21 -21.43 -22.71
C ASN A 139 11.89 -22.14 -22.38
N THR A 140 11.94 -23.43 -22.02
CA THR A 140 10.74 -24.19 -21.65
C THR A 140 10.15 -23.68 -20.33
N ILE A 141 10.99 -23.32 -19.36
CA ILE A 141 10.56 -22.71 -18.10
C ILE A 141 9.97 -21.32 -18.34
N ASP A 142 10.53 -20.51 -19.24
CA ASP A 142 10.02 -19.19 -19.59
C ASP A 142 8.66 -19.27 -20.30
N GLU A 143 8.47 -20.25 -21.19
CA GLU A 143 7.17 -20.53 -21.81
C GLU A 143 6.11 -20.90 -20.75
N LEU A 144 6.45 -21.82 -19.84
CA LEU A 144 5.59 -22.20 -18.72
C LEU A 144 5.25 -21.00 -17.84
N LYS A 145 6.25 -20.21 -17.47
CA LYS A 145 6.08 -19.02 -16.64
C LYS A 145 5.12 -18.03 -17.28
N LYS A 146 5.34 -17.69 -18.56
CA LYS A 146 4.47 -16.78 -19.32
C LYS A 146 3.03 -17.28 -19.40
N CYS A 147 2.83 -18.58 -19.54
CA CYS A 147 1.49 -19.17 -19.57
C CYS A 147 0.79 -19.04 -18.21
N VAL A 148 1.51 -19.33 -17.12
CA VAL A 148 0.99 -19.27 -15.75
C VAL A 148 0.68 -17.86 -15.31
N THR A 149 1.58 -16.91 -15.57
CA THR A 149 1.34 -15.51 -15.19
C THR A 149 0.22 -14.88 -15.98
N LYS A 150 0.00 -15.30 -17.24
CA LYS A 150 -1.18 -14.90 -18.01
C LYS A 150 -2.47 -15.47 -17.43
N LEU A 151 -2.48 -16.75 -17.06
CA LEU A 151 -3.65 -17.35 -16.41
C LEU A 151 -3.97 -16.67 -15.07
N LEU A 152 -2.93 -16.41 -14.27
CA LEU A 152 -3.07 -15.69 -13.00
C LEU A 152 -3.60 -14.27 -13.21
N TRP A 153 -3.14 -13.59 -14.27
CA TRP A 153 -3.64 -12.27 -14.64
C TRP A 153 -5.14 -12.31 -14.90
N HIS A 154 -5.65 -13.24 -15.72
CA HIS A 154 -7.10 -13.34 -15.99
C HIS A 154 -7.89 -13.57 -14.69
N ILE A 155 -7.47 -14.54 -13.87
CA ILE A 155 -8.18 -14.88 -12.63
C ILE A 155 -8.17 -13.72 -11.61
N VAL A 156 -7.07 -12.99 -11.50
CA VAL A 156 -6.97 -11.91 -10.51
C VAL A 156 -7.56 -10.60 -11.02
N VAL A 157 -7.31 -10.23 -12.28
CA VAL A 157 -7.73 -8.95 -12.85
C VAL A 157 -9.18 -9.01 -13.32
N GLU A 158 -9.60 -10.07 -14.00
CA GLU A 158 -10.95 -10.21 -14.55
C GLU A 158 -11.89 -10.84 -13.50
N ASP A 159 -11.58 -12.04 -12.99
CA ASP A 159 -12.52 -12.77 -12.13
C ASP A 159 -12.57 -12.21 -10.69
N ALA A 160 -11.42 -11.82 -10.12
CA ALA A 160 -11.36 -11.22 -8.79
C ALA A 160 -11.47 -9.68 -8.80
N GLN A 161 -11.61 -9.07 -9.98
CA GLN A 161 -11.79 -7.62 -10.14
C GLN A 161 -10.74 -6.77 -9.41
N LEU A 162 -9.45 -7.13 -9.51
CA LEU A 162 -8.36 -6.43 -8.80
C LEU A 162 -8.40 -4.90 -8.96
N LEU A 163 -8.75 -4.39 -10.14
CA LEU A 163 -8.84 -2.94 -10.38
C LEU A 163 -9.90 -2.27 -9.50
N GLN A 164 -11.01 -2.95 -9.20
CA GLN A 164 -12.02 -2.46 -8.27
C GLN A 164 -11.50 -2.46 -6.83
N GLN A 165 -10.74 -3.49 -6.44
CA GLN A 165 -10.11 -3.55 -5.11
C GLN A 165 -9.06 -2.44 -4.93
N LEU A 166 -8.24 -2.18 -5.95
CA LEU A 166 -7.29 -1.06 -5.95
C LEU A 166 -8.01 0.30 -5.88
N LYS A 167 -9.18 0.43 -6.50
CA LYS A 167 -10.04 1.61 -6.35
C LYS A 167 -10.53 1.78 -4.92
N TYR A 168 -10.90 0.71 -4.22
CA TYR A 168 -11.23 0.79 -2.79
C TYR A 168 -10.02 1.20 -1.96
N ILE A 169 -8.83 0.66 -2.23
CA ILE A 169 -7.59 1.08 -1.57
C ILE A 169 -7.36 2.59 -1.78
N LYS A 170 -7.55 3.10 -3.00
CA LYS A 170 -7.49 4.54 -3.27
C LYS A 170 -8.53 5.33 -2.47
N ASP A 171 -9.78 4.88 -2.50
CA ASP A 171 -10.90 5.58 -1.88
C ASP A 171 -10.74 5.68 -0.36
N PHE A 172 -10.24 4.63 0.29
CA PHE A 172 -10.12 4.52 1.75
C PHE A 172 -8.72 4.83 2.29
N TYR A 173 -7.66 4.16 1.83
CA TYR A 173 -6.29 4.39 2.33
C TYR A 173 -5.68 5.70 1.80
N LEU A 174 -6.06 6.13 0.60
CA LEU A 174 -5.51 7.36 0.01
C LEU A 174 -6.46 8.57 0.14
N ILE A 175 -7.57 8.41 0.88
CA ILE A 175 -8.56 9.47 1.14
C ILE A 175 -9.12 10.05 -0.17
N GLY A 176 -9.33 9.19 -1.19
CA GLY A 176 -9.95 9.60 -2.45
C GLY A 176 -11.38 10.14 -2.26
N ARG A 177 -12.11 9.60 -1.26
CA ARG A 177 -13.46 10.06 -0.88
C ARG A 177 -13.39 11.13 0.22
N GLY A 178 -13.02 12.35 -0.17
CA GLY A 178 -12.80 13.45 0.78
C GLY A 178 -14.04 13.87 1.59
N ASP A 179 -15.23 13.66 1.06
CA ASP A 179 -16.54 13.88 1.71
C ASP A 179 -16.81 12.85 2.81
N LEU A 180 -16.51 11.57 2.56
CA LEU A 180 -16.56 10.50 3.56
C LEU A 180 -15.70 10.83 4.77
N PHE A 181 -14.44 11.18 4.52
CA PHE A 181 -13.51 11.49 5.59
C PHE A 181 -13.82 12.81 6.30
N LEU A 182 -14.45 13.78 5.62
CA LEU A 182 -14.97 14.99 6.25
C LEU A 182 -16.02 14.65 7.31
N ASP A 183 -17.01 13.82 6.98
CA ASP A 183 -18.04 13.41 7.93
C ASP A 183 -17.49 12.50 9.03
N PHE A 184 -16.60 11.57 8.68
CA PHE A 184 -15.93 10.71 9.65
C PHE A 184 -15.12 11.51 10.69
N ILE A 185 -14.33 12.51 10.26
CA ILE A 185 -13.54 13.35 11.16
C ILE A 185 -14.45 14.15 12.08
N LYS A 186 -15.60 14.64 11.59
CA LYS A 186 -16.60 15.33 12.42
C LYS A 186 -17.18 14.41 13.49
N LEU A 187 -17.59 13.20 13.13
CA LEU A 187 -18.15 12.21 14.07
C LEU A 187 -17.11 11.79 15.12
N THR A 188 -15.84 11.64 14.73
CA THR A 188 -14.78 11.13 15.61
C THR A 188 -14.02 12.21 16.39
N SER A 189 -14.33 13.50 16.18
CA SER A 189 -13.64 14.61 16.84
C SER A 189 -13.57 14.46 18.37
N HIS A 190 -14.68 14.07 19.00
CA HIS A 190 -14.78 13.89 20.46
C HIS A 190 -14.08 12.61 20.99
N ILE A 191 -13.85 11.63 20.11
CA ILE A 191 -13.15 10.37 20.43
C ILE A 191 -11.64 10.59 20.32
N LEU A 192 -11.21 11.20 19.21
CA LEU A 192 -9.81 11.45 18.88
C LEU A 192 -9.18 12.62 19.66
N SER A 193 -9.97 13.39 20.41
CA SER A 193 -9.47 14.42 21.31
C SER A 193 -9.01 13.86 22.67
N LYS A 194 -9.36 12.61 22.97
CA LYS A 194 -8.99 11.91 24.21
C LYS A 194 -7.90 10.87 23.94
N PRO A 195 -7.09 10.50 24.95
CA PRO A 195 -6.15 9.40 24.81
C PRO A 195 -6.91 8.10 24.46
N PRO A 196 -6.34 7.26 23.57
CA PRO A 196 -7.00 6.05 23.12
C PRO A 196 -7.20 5.06 24.28
N THR A 197 -8.37 4.40 24.28
CA THR A 197 -8.76 3.35 25.23
C THR A 197 -9.05 2.05 24.47
N ASN A 198 -9.27 0.94 25.19
CA ASN A 198 -9.56 -0.37 24.58
C ASN A 198 -10.84 -0.36 23.71
N HIS A 199 -11.77 0.56 23.93
CA HIS A 199 -13.00 0.69 23.14
C HIS A 199 -12.85 1.63 21.94
N THR A 200 -11.78 2.42 21.86
CA THR A 200 -11.58 3.42 20.80
C THR A 200 -11.62 2.82 19.40
N SER A 201 -11.05 1.62 19.17
CA SER A 201 -11.15 0.95 17.87
C SER A 201 -12.60 0.66 17.49
N ARG A 202 -13.40 0.13 18.43
CA ARG A 202 -14.82 -0.17 18.19
C ARG A 202 -15.59 1.11 17.86
N ASP A 203 -15.39 2.18 18.63
CA ASP A 203 -16.12 3.43 18.46
C ASP A 203 -15.75 4.12 17.13
N LEU A 204 -14.46 4.08 16.73
CA LEU A 204 -14.01 4.58 15.42
C LEU A 204 -14.66 3.79 14.28
N ASN A 205 -14.72 2.46 14.37
CA ASN A 205 -15.34 1.63 13.34
C ASN A 205 -16.85 1.88 13.24
N VAL A 206 -17.54 2.10 14.37
CA VAL A 206 -18.96 2.49 14.36
C VAL A 206 -19.14 3.84 13.67
N ALA A 207 -18.35 4.85 14.03
CA ALA A 207 -18.41 6.17 13.41
C ALA A 207 -18.09 6.12 11.91
N PHE A 208 -17.14 5.28 11.50
CA PHE A 208 -16.81 5.06 10.09
C PHE A 208 -17.99 4.45 9.33
N ARG A 209 -18.58 3.36 9.83
CA ARG A 209 -19.77 2.75 9.21
C ARG A 209 -20.94 3.73 9.12
N MET A 210 -21.12 4.58 10.13
CA MET A 210 -22.13 5.64 10.09
C MET A 210 -21.85 6.68 8.99
N ALA A 211 -20.60 7.12 8.85
CA ALA A 211 -20.20 8.05 7.79
C ALA A 211 -20.39 7.41 6.40
N VAL A 212 -20.00 6.14 6.25
CA VAL A 212 -20.19 5.41 4.99
C VAL A 212 -21.67 5.29 4.66
N ARG A 213 -22.53 4.84 5.60
CA ARG A 213 -23.98 4.71 5.35
C ARG A 213 -24.66 6.04 5.00
N LYS A 214 -24.14 7.16 5.51
CA LYS A 214 -24.68 8.49 5.22
C LYS A 214 -24.40 8.93 3.79
N ILE A 215 -23.25 8.54 3.23
CA ILE A 215 -22.73 9.06 1.96
C ILE A 215 -22.85 8.01 0.84
N MET A 216 -22.69 6.73 1.16
CA MET A 216 -22.75 5.59 0.25
C MET A 216 -24.11 4.91 0.36
N LEU A 217 -24.96 5.18 -0.62
CA LEU A 217 -26.31 4.61 -0.67
C LEU A 217 -26.35 3.16 -1.17
N ASN A 218 -25.29 2.60 -1.79
CA ASN A 218 -25.42 1.38 -2.60
C ASN A 218 -24.28 0.32 -2.54
N ASP A 219 -23.22 0.48 -1.75
CA ASP A 219 -22.04 -0.41 -1.82
C ASP A 219 -21.62 -0.90 -0.42
N GLU A 220 -22.43 -1.81 0.15
CA GLU A 220 -22.22 -2.34 1.52
C GLU A 220 -21.09 -3.38 1.60
N GLY A 221 -20.72 -4.02 0.49
CA GLY A 221 -19.77 -5.15 0.48
C GLY A 221 -18.35 -4.77 0.89
N ALA A 222 -17.87 -3.57 0.52
CA ALA A 222 -16.50 -3.12 0.84
C ALA A 222 -16.34 -2.56 2.27
N ILE A 223 -17.44 -2.44 3.02
CA ILE A 223 -17.44 -1.79 4.35
C ILE A 223 -16.88 -2.74 5.43
N ASP A 224 -17.16 -4.03 5.30
CA ASP A 224 -16.78 -5.03 6.31
C ASP A 224 -15.29 -5.38 6.27
N ASP A 225 -14.63 -5.16 5.12
CA ASP A 225 -13.21 -5.41 4.89
C ASP A 225 -12.29 -4.30 5.43
N PHE A 226 -12.84 -3.11 5.75
CA PHE A 226 -12.05 -1.98 6.27
C PHE A 226 -12.29 -1.76 7.76
N ASN A 227 -11.27 -1.98 8.58
CA ASN A 227 -11.34 -1.78 10.03
C ASN A 227 -10.16 -0.95 10.55
N PHE A 228 -10.48 0.08 11.34
CA PHE A 228 -9.53 0.82 12.15
C PHE A 228 -9.12 0.00 13.37
N SER A 229 -7.84 -0.36 13.43
CA SER A 229 -7.20 -1.00 14.58
C SER A 229 -6.32 0.00 15.31
N VAL A 230 -6.38 -0.03 16.65
CA VAL A 230 -5.41 0.71 17.49
C VAL A 230 -4.16 -0.18 17.56
N PRO A 231 -2.99 0.29 17.10
CA PRO A 231 -1.80 -0.55 17.06
C PRO A 231 -1.41 -1.01 18.47
N VAL A 232 -1.37 -2.32 18.69
CA VAL A 232 -0.77 -2.94 19.86
C VAL A 232 0.74 -3.05 19.58
N PRO A 233 1.63 -2.66 20.51
CA PRO A 233 3.07 -2.55 20.23
C PRO A 233 3.80 -3.82 19.71
N ASP A 234 3.20 -5.00 19.78
CA ASP A 234 3.92 -6.29 19.59
C ASP A 234 3.51 -7.13 18.37
N LEU A 235 2.61 -6.65 17.50
CA LEU A 235 2.29 -7.34 16.25
C LEU A 235 2.49 -6.41 15.06
N SER A 236 3.74 -6.33 14.59
CA SER A 236 4.02 -5.86 13.24
C SER A 236 3.34 -6.81 12.25
N THR A 237 2.32 -6.33 11.55
CA THR A 237 1.79 -7.05 10.38
C THR A 237 2.94 -7.29 9.40
N GLU A 238 3.20 -8.55 9.05
CA GLU A 238 4.32 -8.99 8.20
C GLU A 238 4.25 -8.42 6.77
N ASP A 239 3.11 -7.81 6.38
CA ASP A 239 2.90 -7.24 5.05
C ASP A 239 3.49 -5.82 4.91
N SER A 240 4.69 -5.75 4.30
CA SER A 240 5.40 -4.50 4.00
C SER A 240 4.52 -3.48 3.25
N SER A 241 3.77 -3.91 2.23
CA SER A 241 2.95 -3.02 1.40
C SER A 241 1.78 -2.40 2.16
N LEU A 242 1.15 -3.15 3.07
CA LEU A 242 0.04 -2.63 3.88
C LEU A 242 0.54 -1.61 4.90
N ASN A 243 1.74 -1.82 5.46
CA ASN A 243 2.36 -0.85 6.36
C ASN A 243 2.68 0.47 5.64
N ASP A 244 3.10 0.41 4.38
CA ASP A 244 3.32 1.58 3.54
C ASP A 244 2.02 2.37 3.29
N TYR A 245 0.93 1.68 2.91
CA TYR A 245 -0.39 2.30 2.79
C TYR A 245 -0.87 2.93 4.10
N ASN A 246 -0.69 2.26 5.23
CA ASN A 246 -1.02 2.80 6.55
C ASN A 246 -0.21 4.06 6.89
N THR A 247 1.06 4.10 6.49
CA THR A 247 1.93 5.27 6.70
C THR A 247 1.44 6.46 5.89
N ILE A 248 1.07 6.24 4.62
CA ILE A 248 0.46 7.26 3.76
C ILE A 248 -0.87 7.74 4.34
N PHE A 249 -1.76 6.80 4.69
CA PHE A 249 -3.08 7.09 5.22
C PHE A 249 -3.02 7.98 6.47
N ARG A 250 -2.18 7.64 7.46
CA ARG A 250 -2.01 8.42 8.69
C ARG A 250 -1.56 9.86 8.39
N PHE A 251 -0.66 10.03 7.43
CA PHE A 251 -0.18 11.34 7.03
C PHE A 251 -1.28 12.17 6.33
N LEU A 252 -1.97 11.58 5.35
CA LEU A 252 -3.06 12.25 4.65
C LEU A 252 -4.21 12.63 5.59
N LEU A 253 -4.58 11.72 6.50
CA LEU A 253 -5.65 11.95 7.48
C LEU A 253 -5.28 13.09 8.43
N ARG A 254 -4.01 13.18 8.83
CA ARG A 254 -3.50 14.26 9.67
C ARG A 254 -3.61 15.62 8.96
N VAL A 255 -3.16 15.71 7.70
CA VAL A 255 -3.29 16.95 6.90
C VAL A 255 -4.75 17.33 6.75
N LYS A 256 -5.62 16.36 6.40
CA LYS A 256 -7.05 16.58 6.20
C LYS A 256 -7.76 17.05 7.48
N LYS A 257 -7.44 16.46 8.63
CA LYS A 257 -7.98 16.86 9.94
C LYS A 257 -7.59 18.30 10.29
N THR A 258 -6.32 18.67 10.13
CA THR A 258 -5.86 20.04 10.41
C THR A 258 -6.52 21.05 9.45
N GLN A 259 -6.67 20.71 8.17
CA GLN A 259 -7.42 21.52 7.19
C GLN A 259 -8.86 21.77 7.67
N ILE A 260 -9.60 20.71 8.03
CA ILE A 260 -10.99 20.82 8.50
C ILE A 260 -11.10 21.68 9.75
N ASN A 261 -10.19 21.51 10.71
CA ASN A 261 -10.19 22.29 11.94
C ASN A 261 -9.98 23.79 11.69
N LEU A 262 -9.09 24.16 10.76
CA LEU A 262 -8.89 25.57 10.38
C LEU A 262 -10.14 26.17 9.69
N TRP A 263 -10.83 25.39 8.87
CA TRP A 263 -12.09 25.81 8.24
C TRP A 263 -13.24 25.95 9.25
N ASN A 264 -13.31 25.08 10.26
CA ASN A 264 -14.27 25.21 11.36
C ASN A 264 -14.00 26.51 12.14
N LEU A 265 -12.73 26.78 12.48
CA LEU A 265 -12.32 28.03 13.12
C LEU A 265 -12.68 29.25 12.27
N TRP A 266 -12.46 29.18 10.95
CA TRP A 266 -12.89 30.24 10.03
C TRP A 266 -14.39 30.52 10.12
N THR A 267 -15.21 29.46 10.21
CA THR A 267 -16.67 29.56 10.30
C THR A 267 -17.08 30.24 11.61
N GLU A 268 -16.52 29.82 12.74
CA GLU A 268 -16.75 30.42 14.06
C GLU A 268 -16.38 31.90 14.08
N HIS A 269 -15.22 32.22 13.52
CA HIS A 269 -14.71 33.58 13.44
C HIS A 269 -15.56 34.50 12.55
N THR A 270 -16.12 33.97 11.46
CA THR A 270 -16.92 34.76 10.53
C THR A 270 -18.29 35.14 11.11
N CYS A 271 -18.82 34.32 12.03
CA CYS A 271 -20.04 34.63 12.77
C CYS A 271 -19.82 35.66 13.90
N SER A 272 -18.57 35.81 14.36
CA SER A 272 -18.17 36.70 15.45
C SER A 272 -17.88 38.12 14.95
N LYS A 273 -18.33 39.13 15.71
CA LYS A 273 -18.06 40.55 15.41
C LYS A 273 -16.80 41.00 16.15
N ASN A 274 -15.86 41.68 15.47
CA ASN A 274 -14.64 42.33 16.03
C ASN A 274 -13.35 41.51 16.19
N ILE A 275 -13.08 40.56 15.29
CA ILE A 275 -11.79 39.82 15.32
C ILE A 275 -10.64 40.69 14.82
N ASP A 276 -9.50 40.61 15.51
CA ASP A 276 -8.28 41.30 15.13
C ASP A 276 -7.78 40.88 13.72
N ILE A 277 -7.34 41.86 12.95
CA ILE A 277 -6.94 41.70 11.55
C ILE A 277 -5.75 40.72 11.44
N GLY A 278 -4.82 40.71 12.39
CA GLY A 278 -3.65 39.83 12.36
C GLY A 278 -4.04 38.35 12.51
N VAL A 279 -5.04 38.05 13.34
CA VAL A 279 -5.58 36.69 13.49
C VAL A 279 -6.21 36.21 12.18
N LEU A 280 -6.96 37.09 11.52
CA LEU A 280 -7.58 36.79 10.22
C LEU A 280 -6.52 36.55 9.14
N GLN A 281 -5.45 37.35 9.12
CA GLN A 281 -4.34 37.21 8.17
C GLN A 281 -3.60 35.89 8.37
N LEU A 282 -3.15 35.58 9.59
CA LEU A 282 -2.43 34.33 9.88
C LEU A 282 -3.29 33.11 9.53
N ARG A 283 -4.58 33.11 9.92
CA ARG A 283 -5.53 32.05 9.57
C ARG A 283 -5.63 31.85 8.06
N ASN A 284 -5.84 32.93 7.31
CA ASN A 284 -6.00 32.85 5.86
C ASN A 284 -4.73 32.31 5.19
N ASN A 285 -3.54 32.69 5.69
CA ASN A 285 -2.27 32.16 5.21
C ASN A 285 -2.13 30.66 5.49
N LEU A 286 -2.47 30.21 6.70
CA LEU A 286 -2.41 28.78 7.05
C LEU A 286 -3.41 27.94 6.22
N ILE A 287 -4.63 28.44 6.01
CA ILE A 287 -5.61 27.80 5.12
C ILE A 287 -5.06 27.72 3.70
N PHE A 288 -4.55 28.82 3.16
CA PHE A 288 -3.96 28.85 1.81
C PHE A 288 -2.83 27.82 1.66
N ILE A 289 -1.91 27.74 2.63
CA ILE A 289 -0.79 26.80 2.57
C ILE A 289 -1.30 25.35 2.62
N LEU A 290 -2.22 25.03 3.54
CA LEU A 290 -2.74 23.66 3.65
C LEU A 290 -3.61 23.24 2.46
N ASP A 291 -4.41 24.15 1.91
CA ASP A 291 -5.21 23.86 0.72
C ASP A 291 -4.32 23.54 -0.49
N ASN A 292 -3.23 24.30 -0.67
CA ASN A 292 -2.25 24.02 -1.72
C ASN A 292 -1.46 22.73 -1.47
N LEU A 293 -1.08 22.46 -0.22
CA LEU A 293 -0.45 21.19 0.15
C LEU A 293 -1.38 20.01 -0.14
N GLN A 294 -2.65 20.11 0.25
CA GLN A 294 -3.63 19.05 0.04
C GLN A 294 -3.90 18.82 -1.46
N TYR A 295 -3.97 19.90 -2.25
CA TYR A 295 -4.11 19.79 -3.70
C TYR A 295 -2.92 19.04 -4.32
N TYR A 296 -1.68 19.40 -3.96
CA TYR A 296 -0.49 18.69 -4.45
C TYR A 296 -0.53 17.20 -4.10
N LEU A 297 -0.83 16.87 -2.84
CA LEU A 297 -0.88 15.48 -2.40
C LEU A 297 -1.95 14.68 -3.17
N GLN A 298 -3.15 15.22 -3.31
CA GLN A 298 -4.27 14.49 -3.91
C GLN A 298 -4.22 14.45 -5.43
N VAL A 299 -3.99 15.59 -6.09
CA VAL A 299 -4.09 15.71 -7.55
C VAL A 299 -2.76 15.43 -8.22
N ASP A 300 -1.70 16.17 -7.85
CA ASP A 300 -0.43 16.08 -8.58
C ASP A 300 0.30 14.76 -8.28
N VAL A 301 0.15 14.21 -7.08
CA VAL A 301 0.80 12.95 -6.67
C VAL A 301 -0.16 11.76 -6.80
N LEU A 302 -1.20 11.68 -5.96
CA LEU A 302 -2.02 10.47 -5.87
C LEU A 302 -2.80 10.17 -7.16
N GLU A 303 -3.53 11.15 -7.72
CA GLU A 303 -4.31 10.94 -8.95
C GLU A 303 -3.39 10.66 -10.15
N SER A 304 -2.31 11.43 -10.28
CA SER A 304 -1.33 11.23 -11.36
C SER A 304 -0.69 9.84 -11.32
N GLN A 305 -0.17 9.43 -10.16
CA GLN A 305 0.48 8.12 -10.02
C GLN A 305 -0.52 6.97 -10.16
N HIS A 306 -1.75 7.13 -9.65
CA HIS A 306 -2.80 6.11 -9.81
C HIS A 306 -3.16 5.92 -11.28
N ALA A 307 -3.31 7.00 -12.05
CA ALA A 307 -3.59 6.91 -13.48
C ALA A 307 -2.46 6.20 -14.25
N VAL A 308 -1.20 6.46 -13.89
CA VAL A 308 -0.04 5.75 -14.47
C VAL A 308 -0.08 4.26 -14.15
N MET A 309 -0.38 3.90 -12.90
CA MET A 309 -0.51 2.50 -12.47
C MET A 309 -1.65 1.79 -13.22
N GLU A 310 -2.83 2.40 -13.23
CA GLU A 310 -4.03 1.84 -13.85
C GLU A 310 -3.84 1.62 -15.36
N ASN A 311 -3.24 2.58 -16.07
CA ASN A 311 -2.94 2.43 -17.49
C ASN A 311 -1.92 1.30 -17.76
N ARG A 312 -0.89 1.15 -16.92
CA ARG A 312 0.08 0.06 -17.03
C ARG A 312 -0.59 -1.30 -16.81
N MET A 313 -1.41 -1.42 -15.77
CA MET A 313 -2.13 -2.66 -15.45
C MET A 313 -3.12 -3.07 -16.54
N LYS A 314 -3.78 -2.11 -17.20
CA LYS A 314 -4.67 -2.36 -18.34
C LYS A 314 -3.94 -2.75 -19.63
N SER A 315 -2.65 -2.39 -19.76
CA SER A 315 -1.86 -2.63 -20.97
C SER A 315 -1.08 -3.94 -20.99
N THR A 316 -1.05 -4.68 -19.87
CA THR A 316 -0.31 -5.93 -19.73
C THR A 316 -1.28 -7.10 -19.52
N GLU A 317 -0.88 -8.28 -19.98
CA GLU A 317 -1.52 -9.58 -19.67
C GLU A 317 -0.64 -10.42 -18.75
N ASN A 318 0.40 -9.84 -18.14
CA ASN A 318 1.34 -10.53 -17.25
C ASN A 318 1.15 -10.05 -15.82
N PHE A 319 0.84 -10.96 -14.90
CA PHE A 319 0.63 -10.62 -13.50
C PHE A 319 1.87 -10.02 -12.81
N GLU A 320 3.09 -10.41 -13.19
CA GLU A 320 4.31 -9.85 -12.60
C GLU A 320 4.50 -8.36 -12.94
N ASP A 321 4.05 -7.95 -14.13
CA ASP A 321 4.04 -6.56 -14.54
C ASP A 321 3.02 -5.76 -13.73
N VAL A 322 1.88 -6.36 -13.38
CA VAL A 322 0.86 -5.78 -12.49
C VAL A 322 1.44 -5.56 -11.09
N GLN A 323 2.09 -6.57 -10.51
CA GLN A 323 2.76 -6.44 -9.21
C GLN A 323 3.85 -5.36 -9.24
N THR A 324 4.67 -5.35 -10.29
CA THR A 324 5.73 -4.34 -10.47
C THR A 324 5.13 -2.94 -10.61
N ALA A 325 4.05 -2.76 -11.37
CA ALA A 325 3.36 -1.49 -11.51
C ALA A 325 2.84 -0.98 -10.16
N HIS A 326 2.27 -1.87 -9.33
CA HIS A 326 1.82 -1.53 -7.98
C HIS A 326 2.97 -1.15 -7.03
N SER A 327 4.06 -1.92 -7.02
CA SER A 327 5.24 -1.60 -6.19
C SER A 327 5.88 -0.27 -6.59
N VAL A 328 5.98 0.02 -7.90
CA VAL A 328 6.47 1.30 -8.40
C VAL A 328 5.53 2.45 -8.02
N PHE A 329 4.21 2.25 -8.12
CA PHE A 329 3.21 3.22 -7.67
C PHE A 329 3.41 3.58 -6.19
N LEU A 330 3.48 2.58 -5.32
CA LEU A 330 3.61 2.79 -3.88
C LEU A 330 4.92 3.49 -3.51
N ALA A 331 6.04 3.06 -4.12
CA ALA A 331 7.34 3.69 -3.94
C ALA A 331 7.34 5.16 -4.41
N ASN A 332 6.72 5.45 -5.54
CA ASN A 332 6.58 6.81 -6.06
C ASN A 332 5.73 7.68 -5.15
N VAL A 333 4.59 7.17 -4.67
CA VAL A 333 3.70 7.89 -3.75
C VAL A 333 4.43 8.19 -2.44
N LEU A 334 5.11 7.21 -1.83
CA LEU A 334 5.91 7.44 -0.62
C LEU A 334 7.00 8.49 -0.83
N SER A 335 7.70 8.44 -1.97
CA SER A 335 8.75 9.41 -2.30
C SER A 335 8.19 10.82 -2.48
N GLN A 336 7.15 10.98 -3.30
CA GLN A 336 6.57 12.27 -3.68
C GLN A 336 5.73 12.91 -2.56
N THR A 337 5.24 12.12 -1.61
CA THR A 337 4.63 12.61 -0.34
C THR A 337 5.67 12.90 0.76
N PHE A 338 6.96 12.75 0.46
CA PHE A 338 8.09 12.96 1.38
C PHE A 338 8.14 11.97 2.55
N LEU A 339 7.40 10.86 2.46
CA LEU A 339 7.34 9.83 3.50
C LEU A 339 8.44 8.77 3.35
N ALA A 340 8.99 8.61 2.15
CA ALA A 340 10.11 7.69 1.91
C ALA A 340 11.32 8.08 2.78
N SER A 341 11.71 7.18 3.68
CA SER A 341 12.93 7.29 4.46
C SER A 341 13.93 6.27 3.92
N SER A 342 15.01 6.74 3.30
CA SER A 342 16.09 5.86 2.83
C SER A 342 16.83 5.18 3.97
N ASN A 343 16.68 5.65 5.22
CA ASN A 343 17.24 5.08 6.46
C ASN A 343 16.47 5.65 7.68
N GLU A 344 16.27 4.87 8.76
CA GLU A 344 15.59 5.33 9.98
C GLU A 344 16.25 6.54 10.65
N LYS A 345 17.53 6.81 10.37
CA LYS A 345 18.31 7.90 10.96
C LYS A 345 18.19 9.25 10.23
N HIS A 346 17.71 9.28 9.00
CA HIS A 346 17.58 10.52 8.21
C HIS A 346 16.16 10.68 7.69
N LYS A 347 15.26 11.15 8.58
CA LYS A 347 13.91 11.60 8.20
C LYS A 347 14.01 12.69 7.14
N ASN A 348 13.20 12.58 6.09
CA ASN A 348 13.16 13.55 5.00
C ASN A 348 12.97 14.98 5.57
N PRO A 349 13.87 15.95 5.25
CA PRO A 349 13.81 17.29 5.83
C PRO A 349 12.50 18.01 5.50
N VAL A 350 11.91 17.76 4.32
CA VAL A 350 10.61 18.34 3.92
C VAL A 350 9.49 17.82 4.82
N ASN A 351 9.48 16.52 5.12
CA ASN A 351 8.49 15.92 6.02
C ASN A 351 8.56 16.50 7.43
N ASN A 352 9.78 16.74 7.95
CA ASN A 352 9.95 17.39 9.24
C ASN A 352 9.38 18.82 9.24
N LEU A 353 9.59 19.58 8.17
CA LEU A 353 9.03 20.93 8.03
C LEU A 353 7.51 20.91 7.89
N ILE A 354 6.93 19.97 7.14
CA ILE A 354 5.47 19.79 7.04
C ILE A 354 4.90 19.42 8.42
N ARG A 355 5.55 18.54 9.18
CA ARG A 355 5.12 18.20 10.56
C ARG A 355 5.17 19.40 11.49
N LEU A 356 6.19 20.25 11.36
CA LEU A 356 6.30 21.48 12.13
C LEU A 356 5.21 22.49 11.74
N LEU A 357 4.92 22.63 10.45
CA LEU A 357 3.80 23.44 9.95
C LEU A 357 2.45 22.95 10.48
N LEU A 358 2.20 21.63 10.46
CA LEU A 358 0.96 21.06 10.99
C LEU A 358 0.84 21.25 12.51
N ARG A 359 1.96 21.21 13.24
CA ARG A 359 2.00 21.54 14.66
C ARG A 359 1.69 23.03 14.90
N LEU A 360 2.28 23.92 14.10
CA LEU A 360 1.98 25.35 14.16
C LEU A 360 0.49 25.63 13.92
N CYS A 361 -0.13 24.91 12.97
CA CYS A 361 -1.57 25.02 12.73
C CYS A 361 -2.38 24.59 13.97
N ASP A 362 -2.01 23.49 14.63
CA ASP A 362 -2.68 23.05 15.85
C ASP A 362 -2.50 24.05 17.00
N ASP A 363 -1.30 24.57 17.19
CA ASP A 363 -1.00 25.58 18.22
C ASP A 363 -1.83 26.86 17.97
N PHE A 364 -1.92 27.30 16.71
CA PHE A 364 -2.79 28.41 16.31
C PHE A 364 -4.28 28.13 16.55
N ILE A 365 -4.78 26.94 16.17
CA ILE A 365 -6.18 26.55 16.39
C ILE A 365 -6.51 26.56 17.88
N LEU A 366 -5.63 26.04 18.73
CA LEU A 366 -5.80 26.02 20.17
C LEU A 366 -5.85 27.44 20.74
N GLN A 367 -4.88 28.28 20.40
CA GLN A 367 -4.81 29.66 20.90
C GLN A 367 -5.99 30.51 20.41
N ALA A 368 -6.33 30.42 19.13
CA ALA A 368 -7.44 31.18 18.56
C ALA A 368 -8.79 30.80 19.17
N SER A 369 -8.97 29.57 19.66
CA SER A 369 -10.18 29.16 20.37
C SER A 369 -10.32 29.77 21.76
N ILE A 370 -9.22 30.27 22.34
CA ILE A 370 -9.15 30.87 23.69
C ILE A 370 -9.30 32.40 23.61
N TRP A 371 -8.80 33.01 22.54
CA TRP A 371 -8.80 34.47 22.39
C TRP A 371 -10.22 35.04 22.38
N GLU A 372 -10.47 36.01 23.27
CA GLU A 372 -11.76 36.67 23.34
C GLU A 372 -11.97 37.61 22.14
N VAL A 373 -13.14 37.49 21.52
CA VAL A 373 -13.57 38.18 20.29
C VAL A 373 -13.54 39.72 20.39
N ASN A 374 -13.47 40.30 21.59
CA ASN A 374 -13.69 41.74 21.79
C ASN A 374 -12.44 42.58 22.14
N LYS A 375 -11.28 41.98 22.48
CA LYS A 375 -9.98 42.68 22.58
C LYS A 375 -8.85 41.70 22.89
N LEU A 376 -7.90 41.53 21.96
CA LEU A 376 -6.66 40.82 22.27
C LEU A 376 -5.86 41.59 23.34
N LEU A 377 -5.48 40.90 24.40
CA LEU A 377 -4.49 41.31 25.39
C LEU A 377 -3.11 41.52 24.73
N SER A 378 -2.24 42.29 25.37
CA SER A 378 -0.87 42.50 24.86
C SER A 378 -0.09 41.19 24.75
N THR A 379 -0.31 40.26 25.69
CA THR A 379 0.30 38.92 25.69
C THR A 379 -0.17 38.09 24.50
N GLU A 380 -1.46 38.13 24.16
CA GLU A 380 -2.03 37.40 23.02
C GLU A 380 -1.50 37.97 21.68
N LYS A 381 -1.24 39.28 21.62
CA LYS A 381 -0.60 39.91 20.44
C LYS A 381 0.86 39.48 20.28
N GLU A 382 1.59 39.30 21.37
CA GLU A 382 2.95 38.76 21.34
C GLU A 382 2.96 37.29 20.90
N GLU A 383 2.01 36.48 21.37
CA GLU A 383 1.83 35.09 20.92
C GLU A 383 1.49 35.01 19.42
N LEU A 384 0.55 35.83 18.95
CA LEU A 384 0.20 35.91 17.53
C LEU A 384 1.41 36.30 16.65
N LYS A 385 2.23 37.23 17.14
CA LYS A 385 3.47 37.62 16.46
C LYS A 385 4.47 36.47 16.44
N ALA A 386 4.67 35.77 17.56
CA ALA A 386 5.55 34.61 17.64
C ALA A 386 5.13 33.49 16.67
N LEU A 387 3.82 33.21 16.55
CA LEU A 387 3.30 32.25 15.57
C LEU A 387 3.57 32.70 14.12
N THR A 388 3.39 33.98 13.83
CA THR A 388 3.61 34.55 12.49
C THR A 388 5.10 34.52 12.11
N ASP A 389 5.99 34.84 13.04
CA ASP A 389 7.45 34.77 12.85
C ASP A 389 7.90 33.31 12.65
N THR A 390 7.29 32.38 13.40
CA THR A 390 7.52 30.93 13.24
C THR A 390 7.05 30.44 11.86
N LEU A 391 5.86 30.87 11.40
CA LEU A 391 5.36 30.55 10.06
C LEU A 391 6.34 31.00 8.97
N SER A 392 6.81 32.25 9.06
CA SER A 392 7.73 32.84 8.09
C SER A 392 9.04 32.04 8.04
N THR A 393 9.59 31.70 9.21
CA THR A 393 10.80 30.86 9.31
C THR A 393 10.61 29.48 8.70
N ILE A 394 9.46 28.83 8.95
CA ILE A 394 9.14 27.51 8.38
C ILE A 394 9.02 27.61 6.87
N MET A 395 8.32 28.63 6.35
CA MET A 395 8.13 28.82 4.91
C MET A 395 9.47 29.08 4.19
N ASP A 396 10.35 29.88 4.78
CA ASP A 396 11.69 30.13 4.25
C ASP A 396 12.51 28.84 4.14
N LEU A 397 12.51 28.03 5.20
CA LEU A 397 13.20 26.75 5.22
C LEU A 397 12.56 25.76 4.25
N LEU A 398 11.24 25.75 4.15
CA LEU A 398 10.48 24.87 3.27
C LEU A 398 10.77 25.20 1.80
N ILE A 399 10.68 26.46 1.40
CA ILE A 399 10.99 26.91 0.03
C ILE A 399 12.46 26.62 -0.30
N LYS A 400 13.41 26.92 0.60
CA LYS A 400 14.84 26.61 0.39
C LYS A 400 15.09 25.11 0.25
N THR A 401 14.43 24.29 1.06
CA THR A 401 14.60 22.82 1.03
C THR A 401 13.95 22.22 -0.21
N LEU A 402 12.74 22.64 -0.56
CA LEU A 402 12.04 22.23 -1.78
C LEU A 402 12.86 22.61 -3.03
N ASN A 403 13.45 23.81 -3.07
CA ASN A 403 14.33 24.19 -4.19
C ASN A 403 15.57 23.29 -4.33
N LYS A 404 16.12 22.77 -3.22
CA LYS A 404 17.21 21.78 -3.26
C LYS A 404 16.74 20.41 -3.74
N VAL A 405 15.56 19.97 -3.29
CA VAL A 405 14.96 18.69 -3.68
C VAL A 405 14.52 18.68 -5.15
N ARG A 406 14.17 19.84 -5.72
CA ARG A 406 13.82 20.00 -7.14
C ARG A 406 14.87 19.47 -8.11
N ALA A 407 16.15 19.44 -7.72
CA ALA A 407 17.23 18.93 -8.58
C ALA A 407 17.19 17.40 -8.78
N GLN A 408 16.33 16.67 -8.04
CA GLN A 408 16.18 15.23 -8.16
C GLN A 408 15.16 14.83 -9.25
N PRO A 409 15.24 13.61 -9.83
CA PRO A 409 14.33 13.15 -10.88
C PRO A 409 12.84 13.17 -10.50
N SER A 410 12.53 13.10 -9.20
CA SER A 410 11.17 13.19 -8.63
C SER A 410 10.63 14.62 -8.54
N GLY A 411 11.42 15.64 -8.91
CA GLY A 411 11.14 17.06 -8.67
C GLY A 411 10.19 17.76 -9.65
N VAL A 412 9.67 17.08 -10.67
CA VAL A 412 8.81 17.73 -11.70
C VAL A 412 7.51 18.26 -11.08
N HIS A 413 6.81 17.45 -10.29
CA HIS A 413 5.60 17.86 -9.57
C HIS A 413 5.91 18.82 -8.40
N LEU A 414 7.14 18.78 -7.88
CA LEU A 414 7.61 19.65 -6.81
C LEU A 414 7.71 21.12 -7.25
N ALA A 415 8.07 21.36 -8.52
CA ALA A 415 8.11 22.70 -9.09
C ALA A 415 6.73 23.35 -9.11
N GLN A 416 5.68 22.57 -9.33
CA GLN A 416 4.30 23.07 -9.35
C GLN A 416 3.79 23.40 -7.94
N LEU A 417 4.12 22.58 -6.94
CA LEU A 417 3.86 22.92 -5.53
C LEU A 417 4.58 24.20 -5.12
N LEU A 418 5.85 24.36 -5.49
CA LEU A 418 6.62 25.58 -5.22
C LEU A 418 5.99 26.82 -5.84
N LEU A 419 5.54 26.73 -7.10
CA LEU A 419 4.87 27.84 -7.79
C LEU A 419 3.52 28.20 -7.14
N ARG A 420 2.80 27.21 -6.60
CA ARG A 420 1.53 27.43 -5.91
C ARG A 420 1.72 28.01 -4.51
N LEU A 421 2.70 27.50 -3.76
CA LEU A 421 3.03 27.99 -2.42
C LEU A 421 3.63 29.40 -2.46
N ASP A 422 4.45 29.70 -3.47
CA ASP A 422 5.04 31.02 -3.70
C ASP A 422 4.35 31.75 -4.87
N PHE A 423 3.02 31.60 -4.96
CA PHE A 423 2.24 32.29 -5.98
C PHE A 423 2.42 33.81 -5.81
N ASN A 424 2.76 34.50 -6.91
CA ASN A 424 3.15 35.92 -6.92
C ASN A 424 4.35 36.31 -6.03
N ARG A 425 5.25 35.38 -5.69
CA ARG A 425 6.39 35.63 -4.78
C ARG A 425 5.96 36.18 -3.42
N TRP A 426 4.74 35.90 -2.97
CA TRP A 426 4.19 36.54 -1.78
C TRP A 426 5.08 36.32 -0.54
N PHE A 427 5.62 35.11 -0.37
CA PHE A 427 6.59 34.79 0.67
C PHE A 427 8.01 35.25 0.31
N SER A 428 8.40 35.11 -0.96
CA SER A 428 9.72 35.55 -1.45
C SER A 428 9.93 37.08 -1.48
N MET A 429 8.87 37.90 -1.38
CA MET A 429 8.90 39.37 -1.38
C MET A 429 8.65 39.98 0.01
N GLN A 430 8.20 39.19 0.99
CA GLN A 430 8.11 39.60 2.40
C GLN A 430 9.44 39.40 3.16
N MET A 431 10.36 38.62 2.58
CA MET A 431 11.80 38.66 2.89
C MET A 431 12.44 39.91 2.28
#